data_AF-A0A4U5JV68-F1
#
_entry.id   AF-A0A4U5JV68-F1
#
_cell.length_a   1.000
_cell.length_b   1.000
_cell.length_c   1.000
_cell.angle_alpha   90.00
_cell.angle_beta   90.00
_cell.angle_gamma   90.00
#
_symmetry.space_group_name_H-M   'P 1'
#
loop_
_entity.id
_entity.type
_entity.pdbx_description
1 polymer ?
#
loop_
_entity_poly.entity_id
_entity_poly.type
_entity_poly.pdbx_seq_one_letter_code
_entity_poly.pdbx_strand_id
1 'polypeptide(L)'
;MKTIWTVMTALGLVACDTGASKAEEMVEVRMQLVRSDGSPLAHVPVRMVLSTEKSPRSPDAGVHLVTDAQGRIERKVMGKVEKRSVELDNMFARHRMDYIDVGIEMNWPGERALHWIGLDSNRSGTLVSSSVYKFGRLGRFDRLVTAWTLAPGERAPEGFDARVATMDHVERAQERRWVVDLVLATYDEPVRPKMIGAAPRTRRVT
;
A
#
# COMPACT_ATOMS: atom_id res chain seq x y z
N MET A 1 -49.16 -56.55 17.49
CA MET A 1 -49.40 -55.13 17.09
C MET A 1 -48.21 -54.29 17.51
N LYS A 2 -47.92 -53.25 16.73
CA LYS A 2 -46.61 -52.62 16.47
C LYS A 2 -45.99 -51.83 17.63
N THR A 3 -44.66 -51.91 17.64
CA THR A 3 -43.61 -51.09 18.28
C THR A 3 -43.69 -49.60 17.92
N ILE A 4 -43.42 -48.67 18.85
CA ILE A 4 -42.82 -47.35 18.54
C ILE A 4 -41.90 -46.91 19.69
N TRP A 5 -40.60 -46.80 19.41
CA TRP A 5 -39.59 -46.13 20.23
C TRP A 5 -39.46 -44.70 19.74
N THR A 6 -39.56 -43.71 20.64
CA THR A 6 -39.29 -42.30 20.31
C THR A 6 -37.78 -42.05 20.44
N VAL A 7 -37.12 -41.90 19.30
CA VAL A 7 -35.75 -41.38 19.21
C VAL A 7 -35.82 -39.87 19.15
N MET A 8 -35.35 -39.17 20.19
CA MET A 8 -35.08 -37.73 20.12
C MET A 8 -33.80 -37.50 19.31
N THR A 9 -33.95 -37.04 18.07
CA THR A 9 -32.81 -36.56 17.27
C THR A 9 -32.52 -35.12 17.66
N ALA A 10 -31.35 -34.91 18.28
CA ALA A 10 -30.77 -33.59 18.52
C ALA A 10 -30.41 -32.93 17.17
N LEU A 11 -30.98 -31.76 16.88
CA LEU A 11 -30.58 -30.93 15.74
C LEU A 11 -29.52 -29.94 16.23
N GLY A 12 -28.25 -30.34 16.11
CA GLY A 12 -27.12 -29.43 16.31
C GLY A 12 -27.06 -28.44 15.15
N LEU A 13 -27.38 -27.18 15.41
CA LEU A 13 -27.05 -26.07 14.52
C LEU A 13 -25.52 -25.94 14.48
N VAL A 14 -24.90 -26.50 13.45
CA VAL A 14 -23.55 -26.10 13.03
C VAL A 14 -23.69 -24.70 12.43
N ALA A 15 -23.42 -23.68 13.24
CA ALA A 15 -23.17 -22.34 12.74
C ALA A 15 -21.87 -22.39 11.92
N CYS A 16 -21.99 -22.56 10.61
CA CYS A 16 -20.89 -22.29 9.69
C CYS A 16 -20.59 -20.79 9.79
N ASP A 17 -19.58 -20.45 10.57
CA ASP A 17 -18.99 -19.12 10.63
C ASP A 17 -18.40 -18.83 9.25
N THR A 18 -19.24 -18.24 8.40
CA THR A 18 -18.86 -17.92 7.02
C THR A 18 -18.08 -16.63 7.14
N GLY A 19 -16.78 -16.75 7.46
CA GLY A 19 -15.84 -15.66 7.33
C GLY A 19 -15.90 -15.18 5.89
N ALA A 20 -16.73 -14.17 5.64
CA ALA A 20 -16.94 -13.61 4.32
C ALA A 20 -15.59 -13.09 3.85
N SER A 21 -14.86 -13.90 3.06
CA SER A 21 -13.74 -13.41 2.28
C SER A 21 -14.31 -12.28 1.44
N LYS A 22 -13.98 -11.04 1.82
CA LYS A 22 -14.42 -9.86 1.07
C LYS A 22 -14.14 -10.09 -0.41
N ALA A 23 -15.15 -9.80 -1.23
CA ALA A 23 -15.04 -9.89 -2.67
C ALA A 23 -13.92 -8.97 -3.17
N GLU A 24 -13.26 -9.39 -4.24
CA GLU A 24 -12.35 -8.52 -4.96
C GLU A 24 -13.15 -7.35 -5.57
N GLU A 25 -12.60 -6.15 -5.44
CA GLU A 25 -13.13 -4.91 -5.99
C GLU A 25 -12.20 -4.41 -7.11
N MET A 26 -12.76 -3.62 -8.04
CA MET A 26 -11.94 -3.00 -9.07
C MET A 26 -11.08 -1.89 -8.44
N VAL A 27 -9.77 -1.94 -8.68
CA VAL A 27 -8.80 -0.92 -8.30
C VAL A 27 -8.16 -0.37 -9.56
N GLU A 28 -8.34 0.93 -9.78
CA GLU A 28 -7.69 1.69 -10.84
C GLU A 28 -6.47 2.42 -10.26
N VAL A 29 -5.28 1.93 -10.58
CA VAL A 29 -4.02 2.55 -10.19
C VAL A 29 -3.56 3.48 -11.30
N ARG A 30 -3.39 4.74 -10.96
CA ARG A 30 -2.86 5.80 -11.81
C ARG A 30 -1.56 6.27 -11.17
N MET A 31 -0.46 6.07 -11.89
CA MET A 31 0.86 6.42 -11.41
C MET A 31 1.54 7.36 -12.40
N GLN A 32 2.28 8.34 -11.90
CA GLN A 32 3.24 9.11 -12.66
C GLN A 32 4.62 9.08 -12.01
N LEU A 33 5.63 8.71 -12.79
CA LEU A 33 7.03 8.85 -12.40
C LEU A 33 7.58 10.19 -12.90
N VAL A 34 8.22 10.92 -12.00
CA VAL A 34 8.86 12.20 -12.30
C VAL A 34 10.26 12.25 -11.70
N ARG A 35 11.14 13.08 -12.26
CA ARG A 35 12.40 13.45 -11.62
C ARG A 35 12.16 14.41 -10.47
N SER A 36 13.22 14.71 -9.72
CA SER A 36 13.23 15.68 -8.63
C SER A 36 12.79 17.09 -9.06
N ASP A 37 13.00 17.48 -10.32
CA ASP A 37 12.54 18.74 -10.90
C ASP A 37 11.07 18.73 -11.37
N GLY A 38 10.41 17.57 -11.29
CA GLY A 38 9.03 17.36 -11.76
C GLY A 38 8.91 16.97 -13.23
N SER A 39 10.01 16.87 -13.97
CA SER A 39 9.99 16.40 -15.36
C SER A 39 9.59 14.91 -15.42
N PRO A 40 8.80 14.49 -16.44
CA PRO A 40 8.35 13.11 -16.53
C PRO A 40 9.50 12.14 -16.82
N LEU A 41 9.39 10.94 -16.24
CA LEU A 41 10.27 9.80 -16.51
C LEU A 41 9.61 8.83 -17.49
N ALA A 42 9.81 9.09 -18.78
CA ALA A 42 9.25 8.29 -19.85
C ALA A 42 10.00 6.98 -20.09
N HIS A 43 9.28 5.96 -20.59
CA HIS A 43 9.83 4.68 -21.01
C HIS A 43 10.62 3.92 -19.93
N VAL A 44 10.29 4.17 -18.66
CA VAL A 44 10.90 3.49 -17.52
C VAL A 44 10.16 2.17 -17.29
N PRO A 45 10.86 1.02 -17.30
CA PRO A 45 10.26 -0.25 -16.92
C PRO A 45 10.00 -0.26 -15.41
N VAL A 46 8.81 -0.69 -15.04
CA VAL A 46 8.40 -0.87 -13.64
C VAL A 46 7.71 -2.21 -13.47
N ARG A 47 7.70 -2.73 -12.24
CA ARG A 47 6.76 -3.79 -11.85
C ARG A 47 5.82 -3.25 -10.80
N MET A 48 4.53 -3.40 -11.02
CA MET A 48 3.50 -2.99 -10.07
C MET A 48 2.84 -4.23 -9.49
N VAL A 49 2.67 -4.27 -8.17
CA VAL A 49 2.11 -5.40 -7.44
C VAL A 49 1.15 -4.89 -6.36
N LEU A 50 0.04 -5.58 -6.12
CA LEU A 50 -0.84 -5.28 -4.99
C LEU A 50 -0.52 -6.16 -3.78
N SER A 51 -0.74 -5.66 -2.56
CA SER A 51 -0.58 -6.45 -1.32
C SER A 51 -1.38 -7.75 -1.31
N THR A 52 -2.48 -7.79 -2.06
CA THR A 52 -3.45 -8.88 -2.05
C THR A 52 -3.04 -10.09 -2.88
N GLU A 53 -1.94 -9.99 -3.61
CA GLU A 53 -1.38 -11.13 -4.32
C GLU A 53 -0.80 -12.17 -3.35
N LYS A 54 -0.73 -13.44 -3.77
CA LYS A 54 -0.27 -14.55 -2.91
C LYS A 54 1.16 -14.38 -2.39
N SER A 55 2.04 -13.70 -3.13
CA SER A 55 3.45 -13.52 -2.77
C SER A 55 4.00 -12.21 -3.30
N PRO A 56 3.51 -11.06 -2.80
CA PRO A 56 3.68 -9.78 -3.48
C PRO A 56 5.14 -9.27 -3.49
N ARG A 57 5.94 -9.74 -2.53
CA ARG A 57 7.38 -9.46 -2.45
C ARG A 57 8.24 -10.43 -3.27
N SER A 58 7.63 -11.34 -4.02
CA SER A 58 8.33 -12.15 -5.03
C SER A 58 8.69 -11.28 -6.24
N PRO A 59 9.85 -11.48 -6.90
CA PRO A 59 10.17 -10.79 -8.15
C PRO A 59 9.20 -11.09 -9.29
N ASP A 60 8.51 -12.23 -9.24
CA ASP A 60 7.60 -12.68 -10.30
C ASP A 60 6.13 -12.28 -10.03
N ALA A 61 5.85 -11.59 -8.92
CA ALA A 61 4.50 -11.13 -8.60
C ALA A 61 4.16 -9.83 -9.33
N GLY A 62 2.87 -9.53 -9.49
CA GLY A 62 2.44 -8.31 -10.14
C GLY A 62 2.59 -8.31 -11.66
N VAL A 63 2.62 -7.11 -12.23
CA VAL A 63 2.62 -6.87 -13.67
C VAL A 63 3.77 -5.95 -14.04
N HIS A 64 4.52 -6.34 -15.06
CA HIS A 64 5.54 -5.50 -15.66
C HIS A 64 4.91 -4.52 -16.65
N LEU A 65 5.24 -3.25 -16.48
CA LEU A 65 4.70 -2.12 -17.24
C LEU A 65 5.84 -1.19 -17.63
N VAL A 66 5.57 -0.28 -18.55
CA VAL A 66 6.51 0.74 -18.98
C VAL A 66 5.77 2.08 -18.97
N THR A 67 6.38 3.11 -18.40
CA THR A 67 5.77 4.45 -18.39
C THR A 67 5.65 5.02 -19.80
N ASP A 68 4.57 5.76 -20.06
CA ASP A 68 4.37 6.47 -21.33
C ASP A 68 5.27 7.71 -21.48
N ALA A 69 5.08 8.48 -22.55
CA ALA A 69 5.84 9.70 -22.81
C ALA A 69 5.70 10.80 -21.73
N GLN A 70 4.63 10.74 -20.92
CA GLN A 70 4.37 11.64 -19.80
C GLN A 70 4.79 11.01 -18.46
N GLY A 71 5.47 9.87 -18.49
CA GLY A 71 5.90 9.15 -17.30
C GLY A 71 4.75 8.43 -16.59
N ARG A 72 3.61 8.21 -17.25
CA ARG A 72 2.39 7.71 -16.63
C ARG A 72 2.15 6.23 -16.89
N ILE A 73 1.42 5.62 -15.97
CA ILE A 73 0.85 4.27 -16.07
C ILE A 73 -0.56 4.34 -15.50
N GLU A 74 -1.52 3.79 -16.25
CA GLU A 74 -2.89 3.57 -15.76
C GLU A 74 -3.20 2.07 -15.89
N ARG A 75 -3.69 1.49 -14.80
CA ARG A 75 -4.02 0.07 -14.77
C ARG A 75 -5.23 -0.20 -13.90
N LYS A 76 -6.18 -0.95 -14.46
CA LYS A 76 -7.32 -1.53 -13.74
C LYS A 76 -6.99 -2.97 -13.37
N VAL A 77 -7.16 -3.32 -12.09
CA VAL A 77 -6.93 -4.66 -11.55
C VAL A 77 -8.00 -5.00 -10.53
N MET A 78 -8.34 -6.28 -10.42
CA MET A 78 -9.15 -6.77 -9.31
C MET A 78 -8.23 -6.94 -8.08
N GLY A 79 -8.65 -6.41 -6.95
CA GLY A 79 -7.89 -6.48 -5.70
C GLY A 79 -8.79 -6.43 -4.48
N LYS A 80 -8.30 -6.87 -3.33
CA LYS A 80 -9.06 -6.78 -2.07
C LYS A 80 -8.75 -5.47 -1.38
N VAL A 81 -9.79 -4.69 -1.09
CA VAL A 81 -9.67 -3.53 -0.21
C VAL A 81 -10.04 -3.93 1.21
N GLU A 82 -9.02 -3.99 2.06
CA GLU A 82 -9.16 -4.43 3.44
C GLU A 82 -9.75 -3.30 4.30
N LYS A 83 -10.36 -3.67 5.42
CA LYS A 83 -10.77 -2.69 6.42
C LYS A 83 -9.91 -2.90 7.65
N ARG A 84 -9.22 -1.86 8.10
CA ARG A 84 -8.44 -1.91 9.34
C ARG A 84 -8.75 -0.73 10.24
N SER A 85 -8.45 -0.90 11.52
CA SER A 85 -8.55 0.16 12.52
C SER A 85 -7.19 0.79 12.69
N VAL A 86 -7.08 2.07 12.38
CA VAL A 86 -5.87 2.88 12.55
C VAL A 86 -6.06 3.75 13.80
N GLU A 87 -5.06 3.72 14.67
CA GLU A 87 -4.97 4.63 15.81
C GLU A 87 -4.27 5.90 15.33
N LEU A 88 -4.96 7.03 15.39
CA LEU A 88 -4.38 8.35 15.14
C LEU A 88 -3.93 8.96 16.48
N ASP A 89 -3.42 10.20 16.47
CA ASP A 89 -2.84 10.91 17.63
C ASP A 89 -3.67 10.88 18.93
N ASN A 90 -4.95 10.52 18.85
CA ASN A 90 -5.79 10.21 20.00
C ASN A 90 -5.89 8.68 20.22
N MET A 91 -5.17 8.17 21.22
CA MET A 91 -5.18 6.74 21.60
C MET A 91 -6.58 6.19 21.97
N PHE A 92 -7.56 7.07 22.22
CA PHE A 92 -8.92 6.69 22.57
C PHE A 92 -9.87 6.60 21.36
N ALA A 93 -9.44 7.00 20.16
CA ALA A 93 -10.26 6.98 18.96
C ALA A 93 -9.59 6.15 17.85
N ARG A 94 -10.13 4.96 17.60
CA ARG A 94 -9.75 4.13 16.45
C ARG A 94 -10.58 4.52 15.25
N HIS A 95 -9.91 4.82 14.15
CA HIS A 95 -10.56 5.16 12.89
C HIS A 95 -10.60 3.93 11.99
N ARG A 96 -11.79 3.54 11.55
CA ARG A 96 -11.94 2.48 10.56
C ARG A 96 -11.62 3.05 9.18
N MET A 97 -10.63 2.47 8.51
CA MET A 97 -10.16 2.92 7.21
C MET A 97 -10.15 1.75 6.23
N ASP A 98 -10.40 2.06 4.97
CA ASP A 98 -10.20 1.16 3.84
C ASP A 98 -8.74 1.20 3.44
N TYR A 99 -8.15 0.05 3.17
CA TYR A 99 -6.69 -0.10 3.08
C TYR A 99 -6.27 -0.94 1.88
N ILE A 100 -5.21 -0.48 1.21
CA ILE A 100 -4.50 -1.21 0.17
C ILE A 100 -3.01 -0.85 0.21
N ASP A 101 -2.13 -1.80 -0.14
CA ASP A 101 -0.77 -1.43 -0.54
C ASP A 101 -0.55 -1.65 -2.04
N VAL A 102 0.21 -0.73 -2.60
CA VAL A 102 0.75 -0.82 -3.95
C VAL A 102 2.27 -0.87 -3.85
N GLY A 103 2.86 -1.97 -4.32
CA GLY A 103 4.29 -2.12 -4.49
C GLY A 103 4.70 -1.67 -5.90
N ILE A 104 5.64 -0.74 -5.99
CA ILE A 104 6.26 -0.29 -7.24
C ILE A 104 7.74 -0.68 -7.19
N GLU A 105 8.14 -1.58 -8.07
CA GLU A 105 9.53 -1.93 -8.27
C GLU A 105 10.14 -1.10 -9.40
N MET A 106 11.33 -0.58 -9.14
CA MET A 106 12.17 0.06 -10.14
C MET A 106 13.65 -0.14 -9.84
N ASN A 107 14.49 0.13 -10.84
CA ASN A 107 15.94 0.18 -10.65
C ASN A 107 16.32 1.52 -9.99
N TRP A 108 17.03 1.47 -8.86
CA TRP A 108 17.42 2.64 -8.08
C TRP A 108 18.83 2.45 -7.48
N PRO A 109 19.68 3.48 -7.56
CA PRO A 109 20.83 3.53 -8.47
C PRO A 109 21.64 2.21 -8.48
N GLY A 110 21.37 1.37 -9.49
CA GLY A 110 22.11 0.13 -9.76
C GLY A 110 21.55 -1.13 -9.10
N GLU A 111 20.54 -1.04 -8.24
CA GLU A 111 19.88 -2.19 -7.62
C GLU A 111 18.35 -2.13 -7.81
N ARG A 112 17.69 -3.30 -7.89
CA ARG A 112 16.23 -3.37 -7.87
C ARG A 112 15.71 -3.10 -6.46
N ALA A 113 14.79 -2.16 -6.32
CA ALA A 113 14.10 -1.84 -5.08
C ALA A 113 12.58 -1.89 -5.27
N LEU A 114 11.87 -2.42 -4.28
CA LEU A 114 10.41 -2.45 -4.20
C LEU A 114 9.96 -1.38 -3.20
N HIS A 115 9.37 -0.32 -3.72
CA HIS A 115 8.74 0.75 -2.96
C HIS A 115 7.31 0.33 -2.63
N TRP A 116 7.07 0.02 -1.36
CA TRP A 116 5.79 -0.41 -0.83
C TRP A 116 5.05 0.81 -0.30
N ILE A 117 3.91 1.15 -0.91
CA ILE A 117 3.13 2.35 -0.56
C ILE A 117 1.79 1.89 -0.02
N GLY A 118 1.57 2.07 1.27
CA GLY A 118 0.32 1.74 1.95
C GLY A 118 -0.59 2.95 2.06
N LEU A 119 -1.85 2.77 1.67
CA LEU A 119 -2.87 3.82 1.62
C LEU A 119 -4.02 3.41 2.53
N ASP A 120 -4.24 4.17 3.60
CA ASP A 120 -5.45 4.07 4.41
C ASP A 120 -6.36 5.24 4.08
N SER A 121 -7.58 4.98 3.62
CA SER A 121 -8.52 6.03 3.25
C SER A 121 -9.84 5.92 3.98
N ASN A 122 -10.40 7.08 4.29
CA ASN A 122 -11.78 7.25 4.70
C ASN A 122 -12.30 8.61 4.20
N ARG A 123 -13.49 9.02 4.65
CA ARG A 123 -14.09 10.30 4.23
C ARG A 123 -13.28 11.54 4.62
N SER A 124 -12.37 11.42 5.58
CA SER A 124 -11.52 12.53 6.04
C SER A 124 -10.22 12.67 5.24
N GLY A 125 -9.89 11.69 4.40
CA GLY A 125 -8.69 11.71 3.55
C GLY A 125 -7.92 10.40 3.58
N THR A 126 -6.72 10.44 2.97
CA THR A 126 -5.80 9.30 2.87
C THR A 126 -4.57 9.52 3.75
N LEU A 127 -4.22 8.50 4.54
CA LEU A 127 -2.93 8.39 5.23
C LEU A 127 -2.00 7.53 4.39
N VAL A 128 -0.72 7.91 4.37
CA VAL A 128 0.27 7.27 3.52
C VAL A 128 1.39 6.70 4.38
N SER A 129 1.67 5.42 4.17
CA SER A 129 2.86 4.75 4.67
C SER A 129 3.73 4.35 3.51
N SER A 130 5.05 4.38 3.70
CA SER A 130 5.97 3.87 2.69
C SER A 130 7.09 3.06 3.33
N SER A 131 7.48 2.00 2.64
CA SER A 131 8.61 1.16 3.01
C SER A 131 9.37 0.79 1.75
N VAL A 132 10.69 0.73 1.85
CA VAL A 132 11.54 0.32 0.72
C VAL A 132 12.19 -1.01 1.07
N TYR A 133 11.97 -2.00 0.20
CA TYR A 133 12.58 -3.31 0.30
C TYR A 133 13.57 -3.51 -0.83
N LYS A 134 14.79 -3.93 -0.51
CA LYS A 134 15.77 -4.36 -1.50
C LYS A 134 15.67 -5.85 -1.73
N PHE A 135 16.13 -6.27 -2.90
CA PHE A 135 16.31 -7.68 -3.21
C PHE A 135 17.29 -8.31 -2.21
N GLY A 136 16.83 -9.34 -1.50
CA GLY A 136 17.59 -10.06 -0.49
C GLY A 136 18.18 -11.35 -1.03
N ARG A 137 18.93 -12.05 -0.16
CA ARG A 137 19.66 -13.28 -0.50
C ARG A 137 18.75 -14.45 -0.88
N LEU A 138 17.48 -14.40 -0.46
CA LEU A 138 16.48 -15.44 -0.73
C LEU A 138 15.76 -15.23 -2.07
N GLY A 139 16.24 -14.31 -2.92
CA GLY A 139 15.62 -14.04 -4.23
C GLY A 139 14.30 -13.30 -4.13
N ARG A 140 14.08 -12.53 -3.06
CA ARG A 140 12.82 -11.80 -2.77
C ARG A 140 13.11 -10.40 -2.25
N PHE A 141 12.12 -9.52 -2.28
CA PHE A 141 12.19 -8.19 -1.68
C PHE A 141 11.89 -8.25 -0.18
N ASP A 142 12.82 -8.77 0.61
CA ASP A 142 12.64 -8.98 2.06
C ASP A 142 13.56 -8.12 2.94
N ARG A 143 14.62 -7.53 2.37
CA ARG A 143 15.52 -6.63 3.09
C ARG A 143 14.90 -5.24 3.19
N LEU A 144 14.23 -4.96 4.31
CA LEU A 144 13.77 -3.61 4.63
C LEU A 144 14.98 -2.69 4.75
N VAL A 145 15.00 -1.62 3.96
CA VAL A 145 16.00 -0.56 4.07
C VAL A 145 15.49 0.53 5.00
N THR A 146 14.21 0.86 4.85
CA THR A 146 13.58 1.98 5.54
C THR A 146 12.06 1.87 5.51
N ALA A 147 11.40 2.38 6.54
CA ALA A 147 9.96 2.46 6.68
C ALA A 147 9.60 3.76 7.40
N TRP A 148 8.53 4.41 6.95
CA TRP A 148 8.03 5.63 7.58
C TRP A 148 6.53 5.82 7.26
N THR A 149 5.89 6.64 8.08
CA THR A 149 4.54 7.15 7.83
C THR A 149 4.70 8.63 7.49
N LEU A 150 4.29 9.06 6.30
CA LEU A 150 4.40 10.48 5.91
C LEU A 150 3.09 11.20 6.21
N ALA A 151 3.21 12.42 6.74
CA ALA A 151 2.23 13.44 6.42
C ALA A 151 2.48 13.94 4.98
N PRO A 152 1.45 14.35 4.21
CA PRO A 152 1.65 14.88 2.85
C PRO A 152 2.74 15.96 2.79
N GLY A 153 3.74 15.78 1.93
CA GLY A 153 4.83 16.75 1.71
C GLY A 153 6.15 16.49 2.45
N GLU A 154 6.25 15.43 3.25
CA GLU A 154 7.51 15.02 3.89
C GLU A 154 8.39 14.20 2.92
N ARG A 155 9.71 14.47 2.89
CA ARG A 155 10.66 13.78 2.00
C ARG A 155 11.14 12.46 2.58
N ALA A 156 11.11 11.42 1.77
CA ALA A 156 11.75 10.16 2.06
C ALA A 156 13.30 10.23 1.98
N PRO A 157 14.02 9.54 2.89
CA PRO A 157 15.49 9.52 2.93
C PRO A 157 16.21 8.75 1.80
N GLU A 158 15.50 8.03 0.93
CA GLU A 158 16.13 7.09 -0.02
C GLU A 158 15.83 7.41 -1.48
N GLY A 159 15.90 8.69 -1.84
CA GLY A 159 15.87 9.14 -3.24
C GLY A 159 14.62 8.76 -4.00
N PHE A 160 13.51 8.58 -3.28
CA PHE A 160 12.20 8.29 -3.84
C PHE A 160 11.10 8.86 -2.96
N ASP A 161 10.26 9.75 -3.48
CA ASP A 161 9.26 10.50 -2.70
C ASP A 161 7.87 10.39 -3.33
N ALA A 162 6.87 10.06 -2.51
CA ALA A 162 5.47 10.05 -2.95
C ALA A 162 4.89 11.47 -2.77
N ARG A 163 4.95 12.27 -3.84
CA ARG A 163 4.43 13.65 -3.86
C ARG A 163 2.91 13.70 -3.80
N VAL A 164 2.27 12.72 -4.42
CA VAL A 164 0.83 12.50 -4.35
C VAL A 164 0.63 11.02 -4.08
N ALA A 165 -0.22 10.72 -3.11
CA ALA A 165 -0.62 9.37 -2.77
C ALA A 165 -2.02 9.45 -2.15
N THR A 166 -3.04 9.24 -2.98
CA THR A 166 -4.44 9.27 -2.57
C THR A 166 -5.15 7.99 -2.93
N MET A 167 -6.21 7.69 -2.20
CA MET A 167 -7.09 6.57 -2.46
C MET A 167 -8.52 7.02 -2.28
N ASP A 168 -9.30 6.97 -3.36
CA ASP A 168 -10.68 7.43 -3.39
C ASP A 168 -11.62 6.30 -3.81
N HIS A 169 -12.78 6.24 -3.16
CA HIS A 169 -13.86 5.35 -3.58
C HIS A 169 -14.78 6.09 -4.56
N VAL A 170 -14.81 5.63 -5.80
CA VAL A 170 -15.72 6.15 -6.82
C VAL A 170 -16.91 5.21 -6.95
N GLU A 171 -18.08 5.71 -6.55
CA GLU A 171 -19.35 5.02 -6.68
C GLU A 171 -20.25 5.80 -7.64
N ARG A 172 -20.54 5.21 -8.80
CA ARG A 172 -21.50 5.69 -9.80
C ARG A 172 -22.52 4.60 -10.05
N ALA A 173 -23.67 4.95 -10.64
CA ALA A 173 -24.85 4.08 -10.81
C ALA A 173 -24.58 2.66 -11.35
N GLN A 174 -23.45 2.42 -12.04
CA GLN A 174 -23.06 1.11 -12.56
C GLN A 174 -21.57 0.78 -12.36
N GLU A 175 -20.81 1.62 -11.65
CA GLU A 175 -19.37 1.42 -11.47
C GLU A 175 -18.98 1.70 -10.03
N ARG A 176 -18.46 0.67 -9.37
CA ARG A 176 -17.85 0.78 -8.05
C ARG A 176 -16.38 0.41 -8.19
N ARG A 177 -15.51 1.38 -7.92
CA ARG A 177 -14.05 1.17 -8.01
C ARG A 177 -13.32 2.04 -7.01
N TRP A 178 -12.15 1.57 -6.64
CA TRP A 178 -11.15 2.35 -5.94
C TRP A 178 -10.22 3.00 -6.97
N VAL A 179 -9.91 4.27 -6.79
CA VAL A 179 -8.92 4.99 -7.59
C VAL A 179 -7.74 5.29 -6.68
N VAL A 180 -6.56 4.86 -7.09
CA VAL A 180 -5.30 5.12 -6.41
C VAL A 180 -4.46 6.02 -7.30
N ASP A 181 -4.24 7.26 -6.87
CA ASP A 181 -3.40 8.22 -7.60
C ASP A 181 -2.05 8.35 -6.90
N LEU A 182 -0.97 8.06 -7.63
CA LEU A 182 0.40 8.09 -7.17
C LEU A 182 1.24 9.01 -8.07
N VAL A 183 1.93 9.99 -7.49
CA VAL A 183 2.99 10.74 -8.16
C VAL A 183 4.28 10.50 -7.40
N LEU A 184 5.21 9.81 -8.05
CA LEU A 184 6.42 9.32 -7.43
C LEU A 184 7.62 10.03 -8.05
N ALA A 185 8.35 10.77 -7.24
CA ALA A 185 9.54 11.52 -7.62
C ALA A 185 10.80 10.72 -7.30
N THR A 186 11.66 10.49 -8.29
CA THR A 186 12.98 9.88 -8.08
C THR A 186 14.03 10.98 -7.93
N TYR A 187 15.07 10.70 -7.14
CA TYR A 187 16.23 11.55 -6.98
C TYR A 187 17.48 10.77 -7.39
N ASP A 188 18.37 11.43 -8.13
CA ASP A 188 19.62 10.84 -8.63
C ASP A 188 20.60 10.51 -7.50
N GLU A 189 20.47 11.19 -6.35
CA GLU A 189 21.24 10.93 -5.13
C GLU A 189 20.31 10.63 -3.94
N PRO A 190 20.70 9.72 -3.02
CA PRO A 190 19.99 9.52 -1.76
C PRO A 190 19.93 10.83 -0.97
N VAL A 191 18.73 11.33 -0.71
CA VAL A 191 18.53 12.52 0.13
C VAL A 191 18.84 12.12 1.57
N ARG A 192 19.99 12.54 2.12
CA ARG A 192 20.28 12.29 3.55
C ARG A 192 19.09 12.78 4.38
N PRO A 193 18.48 11.94 5.25
CA PRO A 193 17.43 12.41 6.12
C PRO A 193 17.94 13.63 6.87
N LYS A 194 17.19 14.74 6.84
CA LYS A 194 17.41 15.79 7.83
C LYS A 194 17.17 15.10 9.16
N MET A 195 18.23 14.84 9.93
CA MET A 195 18.06 14.50 11.34
C MET A 195 17.29 15.65 11.95
N ILE A 196 16.01 15.43 12.27
CA ILE A 196 15.29 16.29 13.19
C ILE A 196 16.14 16.22 14.45
N GLY A 197 16.84 17.31 14.76
CA GLY A 197 17.77 17.36 15.87
C GLY A 197 17.08 16.80 17.10
N ALA A 198 17.70 15.80 17.74
CA ALA A 198 17.28 15.38 19.05
C ALA A 198 17.07 16.65 19.88
N ALA A 199 15.85 16.84 20.41
CA ALA A 199 15.53 17.97 21.24
C ALA A 199 16.67 18.16 22.26
N PRO A 200 17.21 19.38 22.44
CA PRO A 200 18.31 19.59 23.36
C PRO A 200 17.88 19.02 24.72
N ARG A 201 18.61 17.99 25.16
CA ARG A 201 18.48 17.47 26.53
C ARG A 201 18.73 18.66 27.44
N THR A 202 17.66 19.21 28.02
CA THR A 202 17.75 20.17 29.10
C THR A 202 18.61 19.53 30.18
N ARG A 203 19.85 20.02 30.33
CA ARG A 203 20.64 19.80 31.54
C ARG A 203 19.77 20.28 32.70
N ARG A 204 19.30 19.36 33.55
CA ARG A 204 18.91 19.73 34.90
C ARG A 204 20.16 20.26 35.58
N VAL A 205 20.18 21.57 35.80
CA VAL A 205 21.01 22.19 36.83
C VAL A 205 20.15 22.20 38.08
N THR A 206 20.36 21.23 38.97
CA THR A 206 20.47 21.37 40.42
C THR A 206 20.68 20.00 41.04
#